data_AF-A0A3D5YFK4-F1
#
_entry.id   AF-A0A3D5YFK4-F1
#
_cell.length_a   1.000
_cell.length_b   1.000
_cell.length_c   1.000
_cell.angle_alpha   90.00
_cell.angle_beta   90.00
_cell.angle_gamma   90.00
#
_symmetry.space_group_name_H-M   'P 1'
#
loop_
_entity.id
_entity.type
_entity.pdbx_description
1 polymer ?
#
loop_
_entity_poly.entity_id
_entity_poly.type
_entity_poly.pdbx_seq_one_letter_code
_entity_poly.pdbx_strand_id
1 'polypeptide(L)'
;MKPDNTIVDAGILLQDQKSPTREDQFTRIIQIYDFFEKLIKKHKIQTMCMEKLFFTKFNQNNAEFVYGLRGTLMMLFLKHNIKIKELTPIEVKKYITGTGKAEKHLVQKMVMKIFGLQEMPEYNDAADALAMAYIANKIK
;
A
#
# COMPACT_ATOMS: atom_id res chain seq x y z
N MET A 1 -2.77 -19.23 18.96
CA MET A 1 -3.43 -17.91 18.98
C MET A 1 -3.51 -17.41 17.54
N LYS A 2 -4.70 -17.26 16.94
CA LYS A 2 -4.80 -16.62 15.63
C LYS A 2 -4.32 -15.17 15.82
N PRO A 3 -3.39 -14.64 15.01
CA PRO A 3 -3.06 -13.24 15.10
C PRO A 3 -4.33 -12.44 14.85
N ASP A 4 -4.54 -11.45 15.70
CA ASP A 4 -5.66 -10.54 15.59
C ASP A 4 -5.48 -9.71 14.32
N ASN A 5 -6.22 -10.05 13.27
CA ASN A 5 -6.17 -9.35 11.98
C ASN A 5 -7.16 -8.17 12.00
N THR A 6 -7.20 -7.41 13.08
CA THR A 6 -8.11 -6.26 13.18
C THR A 6 -7.63 -5.13 12.27
N ILE A 7 -8.52 -4.63 11.42
CA ILE A 7 -8.28 -3.44 10.60
C ILE A 7 -8.42 -2.21 11.50
N VAL A 8 -7.36 -1.41 11.58
CA VAL A 8 -7.38 -0.12 12.30
C VAL A 8 -7.91 1.00 11.42
N ASP A 9 -7.50 1.02 10.15
CA ASP A 9 -7.92 2.00 9.14
C ASP A 9 -7.64 1.47 7.73
N ALA A 10 -8.42 1.90 6.73
CA ALA A 10 -8.23 1.60 5.32
C ALA A 10 -8.93 2.64 4.43
N GLY A 11 -8.26 3.11 3.36
CA GLY A 11 -8.84 4.09 2.45
C GLY A 11 -7.87 4.50 1.33
N ILE A 12 -8.31 5.47 0.53
CA ILE A 12 -7.50 6.11 -0.52
C ILE A 12 -7.22 7.56 -0.12
N LEU A 13 -5.95 7.94 -0.16
CA LEU A 13 -5.52 9.30 0.14
C LEU A 13 -5.61 10.18 -1.12
N LEU A 14 -6.15 11.39 -1.01
CA LEU A 14 -6.33 12.38 -2.10
C LEU A 14 -7.25 11.94 -3.24
N GLN A 15 -8.26 11.10 -2.95
CA GLN A 15 -9.14 10.47 -3.91
C GLN A 15 -9.89 11.41 -4.88
N ASP A 16 -10.30 12.60 -4.43
CA ASP A 16 -11.16 13.51 -5.19
C ASP A 16 -10.40 14.69 -5.84
N GLN A 17 -9.08 14.57 -6.03
CA GLN A 17 -8.32 15.65 -6.64
C GLN A 17 -8.29 15.55 -8.16
N LYS A 18 -8.45 16.70 -8.83
CA LYS A 18 -8.27 16.85 -10.29
C LYS A 18 -6.89 16.34 -10.74
N SER A 19 -6.76 16.05 -12.03
CA SER A 19 -5.47 15.73 -12.66
C SER A 19 -4.43 16.79 -12.28
N PRO A 20 -3.35 16.40 -11.57
CA PRO A 20 -2.41 17.38 -11.02
C PRO A 20 -1.57 18.02 -12.13
N THR A 21 -1.30 19.30 -11.98
CA THR A 21 -0.18 19.97 -12.64
C THR A 21 1.15 19.47 -12.06
N ARG A 22 2.28 19.87 -12.66
CA ARG A 22 3.61 19.53 -12.12
C ARG A 22 3.87 20.13 -10.74
N GLU A 23 3.38 21.34 -10.47
CA GLU A 23 3.52 22.00 -9.17
C GLU A 23 2.64 21.32 -8.09
N ASP A 24 1.45 20.87 -8.49
CA ASP A 24 0.58 20.07 -7.61
C ASP A 24 1.28 18.77 -7.16
N GLN A 25 2.09 18.16 -8.03
CA GLN A 25 2.84 16.94 -7.68
C GLN A 25 3.81 17.19 -6.52
N PHE A 26 4.55 18.30 -6.50
CA PHE A 26 5.47 18.60 -5.39
C PHE A 26 4.72 18.84 -4.09
N THR A 27 3.61 19.58 -4.15
CA THR A 27 2.76 19.83 -2.99
C THR A 27 2.14 18.54 -2.45
N ARG A 28 1.72 17.63 -3.34
CA ARG A 28 1.21 16.31 -2.96
C ARG A 28 2.23 15.46 -2.20
N ILE A 29 3.52 15.54 -2.54
CA ILE A 29 4.55 14.80 -1.80
C ILE A 29 4.56 15.24 -0.33
N ILE A 30 4.46 16.54 -0.06
CA ILE A 30 4.40 17.07 1.32
C ILE A 30 3.12 16.62 2.02
N GLN A 31 1.96 16.72 1.36
CA GLN A 31 0.69 16.28 1.94
C GLN A 31 0.71 14.81 2.35
N ILE A 32 1.28 13.95 1.49
CA ILE A 32 1.40 12.51 1.74
C ILE A 32 2.42 12.24 2.86
N TYR A 33 3.56 12.95 2.86
CA TYR A 33 4.55 12.86 3.94
C TYR A 33 3.93 13.20 5.30
N ASP A 34 3.27 14.35 5.42
CA ASP A 34 2.68 14.81 6.68
C ASP A 34 1.59 13.86 7.18
N PHE A 35 0.80 13.29 6.27
CA PHE A 35 -0.20 12.29 6.59
C PHE A 35 0.44 11.04 7.22
N PHE A 36 1.45 10.46 6.57
CA PHE A 36 2.13 9.27 7.10
C PHE A 36 2.92 9.57 8.37
N GLU A 37 3.54 10.74 8.49
CA GLU A 37 4.25 11.13 9.71
C GLU A 37 3.30 11.18 10.92
N LYS A 38 2.11 11.76 10.73
CA LYS A 38 1.05 11.76 11.77
C LYS A 38 0.59 10.34 12.12
N LEU A 39 0.38 9.48 11.12
CA LEU A 39 -0.01 8.08 11.37
C LEU A 39 1.06 7.30 12.14
N ILE A 40 2.33 7.45 11.77
CA ILE A 40 3.46 6.82 12.46
C ILE A 40 3.54 7.29 13.92
N LYS A 41 3.29 8.58 14.19
CA LYS A 41 3.27 9.12 15.56
C LYS A 41 2.07 8.64 16.36
N LYS A 42 0.91 8.46 15.71
CA LYS A 42 -0.35 8.00 16.34
C LYS A 42 -0.37 6.50 16.63
N HIS A 43 0.23 5.69 15.76
CA HIS A 43 0.16 4.23 15.82
C HIS A 43 1.54 3.61 15.96
N LYS A 44 1.65 2.48 16.67
CA LYS A 44 2.93 1.73 16.82
C LYS A 44 3.24 0.88 15.58
N ILE A 45 3.44 1.55 14.43
CA ILE A 45 3.77 0.89 13.16
C ILE A 45 5.17 0.27 13.28
N GLN A 46 5.31 -1.01 12.93
CA GLN A 46 6.58 -1.74 12.98
C GLN A 46 7.12 -2.07 11.59
N THR A 47 6.22 -2.21 10.62
CA THR A 47 6.53 -2.56 9.24
C THR A 47 5.65 -1.77 8.30
N MET A 48 6.24 -1.23 7.24
CA MET A 48 5.56 -0.69 6.07
C MET A 48 5.78 -1.66 4.91
N CYS A 49 4.74 -1.86 4.09
CA CYS A 49 4.83 -2.65 2.88
C CYS A 49 4.34 -1.85 1.68
N MET A 50 5.01 -1.97 0.55
CA MET A 50 4.63 -1.34 -0.70
C MET A 50 4.85 -2.27 -1.88
N GLU A 51 4.14 -2.00 -2.98
CA GLU A 51 4.34 -2.75 -4.21
C GLU A 51 5.74 -2.48 -4.79
N LYS A 52 6.38 -3.52 -5.30
CA LYS A 52 7.63 -3.40 -6.06
C LYS A 52 7.30 -2.94 -7.48
N LEU A 53 7.77 -1.75 -7.84
CA LEU A 53 7.51 -1.15 -9.15
C LEU A 53 8.53 -1.64 -10.19
N PHE A 54 8.03 -1.92 -11.39
CA PHE A 54 8.84 -2.15 -12.59
C PHE A 54 8.36 -1.21 -13.69
N PHE A 55 9.18 -0.24 -14.07
CA PHE A 55 8.83 0.67 -15.16
C PHE A 55 9.27 0.10 -16.51
N THR A 56 8.34 0.08 -17.45
CA THR A 56 8.60 -0.13 -18.87
C THR A 56 8.59 1.23 -19.58
N LYS A 57 9.04 1.28 -20.85
CA LYS A 57 9.02 2.51 -21.67
C LYS A 57 7.63 3.19 -21.73
N PHE A 58 6.56 2.44 -21.52
CA PHE A 58 5.18 2.94 -21.63
C PHE A 58 4.67 3.70 -20.39
N ASN A 59 5.39 3.63 -19.26
CA ASN A 59 4.91 4.17 -17.97
C ASN A 59 5.77 5.36 -17.48
N GLN A 60 6.55 6.00 -18.35
CA GLN A 60 7.58 6.98 -17.94
C GLN A 60 7.02 8.33 -17.46
N ASN A 61 5.86 8.76 -17.95
CA ASN A 61 5.36 10.13 -17.76
C ASN A 61 5.21 10.53 -16.29
N ASN A 62 4.95 9.58 -15.38
CA ASN A 62 4.80 9.83 -13.94
C ASN A 62 5.90 9.19 -13.09
N ALA A 63 6.94 8.60 -13.72
CA ALA A 63 7.96 7.86 -13.00
C ALA A 63 8.73 8.75 -12.01
N GLU A 64 9.07 9.98 -12.40
CA GLU A 64 9.76 10.95 -11.53
C GLU A 64 9.00 11.18 -10.21
N PHE A 65 7.70 11.52 -10.31
CA PHE A 65 6.85 11.74 -9.14
C PHE A 65 6.75 10.49 -8.26
N VAL A 66 6.49 9.33 -8.87
CA VAL A 66 6.30 8.07 -8.13
C VAL A 66 7.58 7.68 -7.38
N TYR A 67 8.75 7.78 -8.02
CA TYR A 67 10.03 7.48 -7.36
C TYR A 67 10.42 8.53 -6.32
N GLY A 68 10.17 9.81 -6.59
CA GLY A 68 10.37 10.89 -5.62
C GLY A 68 9.56 10.65 -4.35
N LEU A 69 8.26 10.39 -4.50
CA LEU A 69 7.38 10.05 -3.38
C LEU A 69 7.84 8.78 -2.65
N ARG A 70 8.19 7.72 -3.40
CA ARG A 70 8.68 6.46 -2.81
C ARG A 70 9.92 6.71 -1.96
N GLY A 71 10.92 7.42 -2.49
CA GLY A 71 12.15 7.76 -1.76
C GLY A 71 11.87 8.56 -0.49
N THR A 72 11.00 9.58 -0.58
CA THR A 72 10.56 10.37 0.56
C THR A 72 9.90 9.52 1.64
N LEU A 73 8.99 8.62 1.27
CA LEU A 73 8.33 7.73 2.22
C LEU A 73 9.32 6.73 2.82
N MET A 74 10.17 6.10 2.02
CA MET A 74 11.18 5.16 2.52
C MET A 74 12.10 5.84 3.56
N MET A 75 12.55 7.06 3.30
CA MET A 75 13.34 7.84 4.24
C MET A 75 12.58 8.12 5.54
N LEU A 76 11.31 8.55 5.44
CA LEU A 76 10.44 8.77 6.60
C LEU A 76 10.31 7.51 7.48
N PHE A 77 9.95 6.37 6.88
CA PHE A 77 9.77 5.12 7.63
C PHE A 77 11.09 4.65 8.27
N LEU A 78 12.21 4.70 7.55
CA LEU A 78 13.52 4.31 8.09
C LEU A 78 13.96 5.22 9.24
N LYS A 79 13.71 6.54 9.16
CA LYS A 79 14.00 7.47 10.26
C LYS A 79 13.23 7.14 11.55
N HIS A 80 12.07 6.51 11.43
CA HIS A 80 11.27 6.03 12.56
C HIS A 80 11.55 4.58 12.94
N ASN A 81 12.64 3.97 12.43
CA ASN A 81 13.01 2.56 12.65
C ASN A 81 11.93 1.56 12.19
N ILE A 82 11.14 1.93 11.19
CA ILE A 82 10.10 1.06 10.62
C ILE A 82 10.72 0.23 9.49
N LYS A 83 10.50 -1.09 9.54
CA LYS A 83 10.98 -2.01 8.50
C LYS A 83 10.21 -1.79 7.20
N ILE A 84 10.90 -1.81 6.07
CA ILE A 84 10.27 -1.70 4.75
C ILE A 84 10.28 -3.06 4.07
N LYS A 85 9.12 -3.46 3.54
CA LYS A 85 8.95 -4.67 2.72
C LYS A 85 8.40 -4.28 1.35
N GLU A 86 8.86 -5.00 0.34
CA GLU A 86 8.39 -4.82 -1.03
C GLU A 86 7.82 -6.14 -1.54
N LEU A 87 6.67 -6.07 -2.21
CA LEU A 87 6.04 -7.24 -2.81
C LEU A 87 5.68 -6.97 -4.27
N THR A 88 5.96 -7.92 -5.13
CA THR A 88 5.45 -7.91 -6.51
C THR A 88 3.98 -8.33 -6.54
N PRO A 89 3.20 -7.93 -7.57
CA PRO A 89 1.83 -8.41 -7.75
C PRO A 89 1.70 -9.93 -7.76
N ILE A 90 2.69 -10.63 -8.33
CA ILE A 90 2.74 -12.09 -8.39
C ILE A 90 2.92 -12.69 -6.99
N GLU A 91 3.78 -12.09 -6.16
CA GLU A 91 3.96 -12.51 -4.77
C GLU A 91 2.67 -12.30 -3.97
N VAL A 92 2.02 -11.13 -4.09
CA VAL A 92 0.74 -10.85 -3.41
C VAL A 92 -0.30 -11.90 -3.77
N LYS A 93 -0.49 -12.18 -5.07
CA LYS A 93 -1.41 -13.22 -5.55
C LYS A 93 -1.06 -14.58 -4.97
N LYS A 94 0.21 -14.97 -5.00
CA LYS A 94 0.68 -16.27 -4.49
C LYS A 94 0.45 -16.41 -2.98
N TYR A 95 0.74 -15.39 -2.18
CA TYR A 95 0.56 -15.43 -0.73
C TYR A 95 -0.93 -15.50 -0.33
N ILE A 96 -1.80 -14.80 -1.05
CA ILE A 96 -3.23 -14.73 -0.71
C ILE A 96 -4.03 -15.92 -1.24
N THR A 97 -3.72 -16.37 -2.46
CA THR A 97 -4.54 -17.37 -3.18
C THR A 97 -3.84 -18.72 -3.39
N GLY A 98 -2.55 -18.82 -3.07
CA GLY A 98 -1.71 -19.99 -3.36
C GLY A 98 -1.11 -20.02 -4.77
N THR A 99 -1.55 -19.16 -5.70
CA THR A 99 -1.02 -19.10 -7.08
C THR A 99 -0.76 -17.67 -7.54
N GLY A 100 0.38 -17.44 -8.19
CA GLY A 100 0.72 -16.14 -8.78
C GLY A 100 -0.12 -15.77 -10.01
N LYS A 101 -0.87 -16.72 -10.57
CA LYS A 101 -1.71 -16.53 -11.76
C LYS A 101 -3.17 -16.19 -11.43
N ALA A 102 -3.51 -15.99 -10.16
CA ALA A 102 -4.88 -15.69 -9.77
C ALA A 102 -5.39 -14.38 -10.39
N GLU A 103 -6.68 -14.36 -10.72
CA GLU A 103 -7.39 -13.15 -11.13
C GLU A 103 -7.52 -12.17 -9.96
N LYS A 104 -7.55 -10.85 -10.26
CA LYS A 104 -7.58 -9.81 -9.22
C LYS A 104 -8.78 -9.98 -8.26
N HIS A 105 -9.94 -10.34 -8.78
CA HIS A 105 -11.15 -10.56 -7.98
C HIS A 105 -11.01 -11.70 -6.95
N LEU A 106 -10.17 -12.71 -7.21
CA LEU A 106 -9.93 -13.80 -6.26
C LEU A 106 -9.12 -13.32 -5.05
N VAL A 107 -8.12 -12.46 -5.29
CA VAL A 107 -7.35 -11.82 -4.21
C VAL A 107 -8.30 -11.04 -3.30
N GLN A 108 -9.19 -10.24 -3.88
CA GLN A 108 -10.13 -9.43 -3.11
C GLN A 108 -11.11 -10.27 -2.28
N LYS A 109 -11.69 -11.34 -2.86
CA LYS A 109 -12.55 -12.28 -2.11
C LYS A 109 -11.82 -12.90 -0.93
N MET A 110 -10.55 -13.24 -1.11
CA MET A 110 -9.72 -13.79 -0.04
C MET A 110 -9.41 -12.75 1.04
N VAL A 111 -9.13 -11.50 0.66
CA VAL A 111 -8.97 -10.38 1.61
C VAL A 111 -10.22 -10.21 2.45
N MET A 112 -11.41 -10.18 1.83
CA MET A 112 -12.69 -10.10 2.57
C MET A 112 -12.83 -11.24 3.58
N LYS A 113 -12.50 -12.48 3.18
CA LYS A 113 -12.54 -13.64 4.07
C LYS A 113 -11.52 -13.56 5.22
N ILE A 114 -10.31 -13.05 4.95
CA ILE A 114 -9.24 -12.90 5.94
C ILE A 114 -9.64 -11.90 7.04
N PHE A 115 -10.31 -10.82 6.65
CA PHE A 115 -10.68 -9.71 7.52
C PHE A 115 -12.16 -9.72 7.97
N GLY A 116 -12.97 -10.68 7.51
CA GLY A 116 -14.39 -10.77 7.86
C GLY A 116 -15.26 -9.65 7.28
N LEU A 117 -14.88 -9.08 6.15
CA LEU A 117 -15.63 -8.00 5.49
C LEU A 117 -16.88 -8.56 4.81
N GLN A 118 -18.04 -7.96 5.09
CA GLN A 118 -19.31 -8.35 4.48
C GLN A 118 -19.42 -7.86 3.02
N GLU A 119 -18.85 -6.70 2.74
CA GLU A 119 -18.85 -6.07 1.42
C GLU A 119 -17.42 -5.78 0.97
N MET A 120 -17.22 -5.74 -0.35
CA MET A 120 -15.94 -5.37 -0.92
C MET A 120 -15.65 -3.91 -0.55
N PRO A 121 -14.40 -3.54 -0.18
CA PRO A 121 -14.06 -2.13 -0.03
C PRO A 121 -14.46 -1.36 -1.28
N GLU A 122 -15.06 -0.19 -1.09
CA GLU A 122 -15.55 0.67 -2.17
C GLU A 122 -14.48 0.89 -3.25
N TYR A 123 -13.21 0.91 -2.83
CA TYR A 123 -12.08 1.05 -3.71
C TYR A 123 -11.17 -0.18 -3.75
N ASN A 124 -10.98 -0.70 -4.96
CA ASN A 124 -10.15 -1.86 -5.23
C ASN A 124 -8.73 -1.74 -4.65
N ASP A 125 -8.15 -0.54 -4.67
CA ASP A 125 -6.78 -0.30 -4.21
C ASP A 125 -6.64 -0.40 -2.68
N ALA A 126 -7.72 -0.11 -1.92
CA ALA A 126 -7.73 -0.32 -0.48
C ALA A 126 -7.67 -1.81 -0.13
N ALA A 127 -8.34 -2.67 -0.91
CA ALA A 127 -8.25 -4.12 -0.74
C ALA A 127 -6.83 -4.65 -1.03
N ASP A 128 -6.16 -4.12 -2.06
CA ASP A 128 -4.78 -4.47 -2.38
C ASP A 128 -3.81 -4.03 -1.26
N ALA A 129 -4.02 -2.85 -0.68
CA ALA A 129 -3.25 -2.36 0.48
C ALA A 129 -3.45 -3.25 1.72
N LEU A 130 -4.69 -3.67 2.01
CA LEU A 130 -5.00 -4.61 3.10
C LEU A 130 -4.32 -5.97 2.89
N ALA A 131 -4.31 -6.48 1.65
CA ALA A 131 -3.61 -7.71 1.31
C ALA A 131 -2.10 -7.60 1.63
N MET A 132 -1.46 -6.53 1.18
CA MET A 132 -0.04 -6.28 1.45
C MET A 132 0.25 -6.14 2.94
N ALA A 133 -0.59 -5.42 3.69
CA ALA A 133 -0.45 -5.27 5.13
C ALA A 133 -0.55 -6.63 5.85
N TYR A 134 -1.51 -7.48 5.46
CA TYR A 134 -1.66 -8.83 5.98
C TYR A 134 -0.40 -9.67 5.73
N ILE A 135 0.10 -9.67 4.48
CA ILE A 135 1.29 -10.44 4.12
C ILE A 135 2.51 -9.95 4.90
N ALA A 136 2.72 -8.64 4.99
CA ALA A 136 3.86 -8.04 5.66
C ALA A 136 3.95 -8.38 7.16
N ASN A 137 2.79 -8.55 7.80
CA ASN A 137 2.67 -9.01 9.20
C ASN A 137 2.97 -10.52 9.35
N LYS A 138 2.81 -11.31 8.29
CA LYS A 138 2.95 -12.77 8.31
C LYS A 138 4.33 -13.26 7.90
N ILE A 139 4.95 -12.60 6.93
CA ILE A 139 6.33 -12.90 6.52
C ILE A 139 7.27 -12.31 7.58
N LYS A 140 8.23 -13.08 8.10
CA LYS A 140 9.24 -12.56 9.03
C LYS A 140 10.25 -11.72 8.27
#